data_AF-A0AAD7P2Z9-F1
#
_entry.id   AF-A0AAD7P2Z9-F1
#
_cell.length_a   1.000
_cell.length_b   1.000
_cell.length_c   1.000
_cell.angle_alpha   90.00
_cell.angle_beta   90.00
_cell.angle_gamma   90.00
#
_symmetry.space_group_name_H-M   'P 1'
#
loop_
_entity.id
_entity.type
_entity.pdbx_description
1 polymer ?
#
loop_
_entity_poly.entity_id
_entity_poly.type
_entity_poly.pdbx_seq_one_letter_code
_entity_poly.pdbx_strand_id
1 'polypeptide(L)'
;MTDSVQRYRPFPWPWIQPSILVSPVEDERYRANYWLDADLEEDDNSSNDYLPSEAPSSDSAASSDDSMVDSASDDAISESELADLATEAKTWFWWRRPPSPTPSEKALEDQEDLARKIADLVKAEEAAAAVYNPEEIVSLITQLYELLITMGHWPDGCIRYAPHTDPPVNEELAVRLGYAPACIALMHRLPYLNWTENHDDSRLIVARSHFADYTKDRDLKEGRRGWPYEYMDGCPDYDPWMLPIVISGREGTHVMLDTVLGTVRAWSTERGLPEDAVEWRRHGEVGRSDEEQIRAQWTEYRRTPLVPAAHYFSEVIFAYRSLLRLPFVDPDRNDPKDEHQYHPSYPVWMVTEEREEHQTLLTFYREYGWPNQWRRAEFLEKWTVAREEIRARARQAMEMESNKRRT
;
A
#
# COMPACT_ATOMS: atom_id res chain seq x y z
N MET A 1 41.61 -18.40 -18.65
CA MET A 1 41.18 -17.05 -18.21
C MET A 1 39.87 -16.76 -18.91
N THR A 2 38.78 -17.20 -18.31
CA THR A 2 37.41 -16.92 -18.76
C THR A 2 36.80 -16.08 -17.66
N ASP A 3 36.65 -14.79 -17.93
CA ASP A 3 36.00 -13.84 -17.04
C ASP A 3 34.61 -14.35 -16.70
N SER A 4 34.42 -14.68 -15.41
CA SER A 4 33.09 -14.89 -14.85
C SER A 4 32.40 -13.54 -14.82
N VAL A 5 31.63 -13.24 -15.87
CA VAL A 5 30.62 -12.19 -15.83
C VAL A 5 29.66 -12.56 -14.70
N GLN A 6 29.88 -11.97 -13.51
CA GLN A 6 28.90 -11.96 -12.43
C GLN A 6 27.64 -11.34 -13.01
N ARG A 7 26.67 -12.19 -13.33
CA ARG A 7 25.34 -11.77 -13.73
C ARG A 7 24.74 -11.03 -12.54
N TYR A 8 24.70 -9.71 -12.63
CA TYR A 8 23.82 -8.85 -11.87
C TYR A 8 22.43 -9.48 -11.89
N ARG A 9 21.97 -9.92 -10.73
CA ARG A 9 20.59 -10.39 -10.54
C ARG A 9 19.84 -9.23 -9.90
N PRO A 10 18.96 -8.52 -10.61
CA PRO A 10 18.02 -7.64 -9.92
C PRO A 10 17.11 -8.53 -9.08
N PHE A 11 17.25 -8.46 -7.75
CA PHE A 11 16.46 -9.12 -6.69
C PHE A 11 15.35 -8.14 -6.20
N PRO A 12 14.36 -8.55 -5.38
CA PRO A 12 12.94 -8.18 -5.50
C PRO A 12 12.74 -6.68 -5.30
N TRP A 13 12.24 -6.03 -6.33
CA TRP A 13 12.42 -4.61 -6.45
C TRP A 13 11.13 -3.85 -6.13
N PRO A 14 11.09 -3.03 -5.06
CA PRO A 14 12.16 -2.76 -4.10
C PRO A 14 11.81 -3.19 -2.66
N TRP A 15 11.87 -4.47 -2.30
CA TRP A 15 11.93 -4.86 -0.88
C TRP A 15 13.04 -5.89 -0.64
N ILE A 16 14.01 -5.48 0.18
CA ILE A 16 15.16 -6.20 0.79
C ILE A 16 16.55 -5.85 0.21
N GLN A 17 17.40 -5.30 1.09
CA GLN A 17 18.85 -5.14 0.92
C GLN A 17 19.56 -6.51 0.80
N PRO A 18 20.75 -6.61 0.18
CA PRO A 18 21.48 -7.88 0.09
C PRO A 18 21.63 -8.55 1.47
N SER A 19 21.03 -9.74 1.63
CA SER A 19 21.04 -10.50 2.89
C SER A 19 22.45 -10.95 3.29
N ILE A 20 22.89 -10.55 4.48
CA ILE A 20 23.88 -11.29 5.26
C ILE A 20 23.16 -12.48 5.89
N LEU A 21 23.58 -13.69 5.52
CA LEU A 21 23.34 -15.01 6.12
C LEU A 21 22.48 -15.04 7.41
N VAL A 22 21.20 -15.40 7.31
CA VAL A 22 20.47 -16.09 8.41
C VAL A 22 19.46 -17.09 7.83
N SER A 23 19.44 -18.28 8.42
CA SER A 23 18.56 -19.42 8.12
C SER A 23 17.09 -19.10 8.44
N PRO A 24 16.10 -19.63 7.69
CA PRO A 24 14.69 -19.48 8.03
C PRO A 24 14.36 -20.29 9.29
N VAL A 25 13.63 -19.66 10.21
CA VAL A 25 12.86 -20.31 11.28
C VAL A 25 11.40 -20.24 10.83
N GLU A 26 10.73 -21.39 10.77
CA GLU A 26 9.29 -21.50 10.52
C GLU A 26 8.52 -20.97 11.74
N ASP A 27 7.69 -19.92 11.58
CA ASP A 27 6.68 -19.53 12.60
C ASP A 27 5.28 -19.68 11.98
N GLU A 28 4.60 -20.75 12.37
CA GLU A 28 3.21 -21.08 12.01
C GLU A 28 2.22 -20.26 12.85
N ARG A 29 2.07 -18.96 12.62
CA ARG A 29 1.02 -18.18 13.29
C ARG A 29 0.38 -17.14 12.40
N TYR A 30 -0.54 -17.55 11.52
CA TYR A 30 -1.71 -16.76 11.16
C TYR A 30 -2.88 -17.69 10.77
N ARG A 31 -3.93 -17.68 11.60
CA ARG A 31 -5.22 -18.31 11.31
C ARG A 31 -6.31 -17.23 11.28
N ALA A 32 -6.96 -17.14 10.11
CA ALA A 32 -8.35 -16.81 9.82
C ALA A 32 -9.05 -15.62 10.52
N ASN A 33 -9.62 -14.74 9.70
CA ASN A 33 -11.02 -14.32 9.85
C ASN A 33 -11.67 -14.12 8.46
N TYR A 34 -12.75 -14.87 8.24
CA TYR A 34 -13.66 -14.84 7.10
C TYR A 34 -14.68 -13.70 7.28
N TRP A 35 -14.93 -12.86 6.28
CA TRP A 35 -16.26 -12.31 5.94
C TRP A 35 -16.28 -11.88 4.46
N LEU A 36 -17.19 -12.48 3.69
CA LEU A 36 -17.52 -12.19 2.29
C LEU A 36 -18.86 -11.44 2.24
N ASP A 37 -18.98 -10.60 1.21
CA ASP A 37 -20.18 -10.09 0.54
C ASP A 37 -21.14 -9.18 1.33
N ALA A 38 -21.07 -7.89 1.02
CA ALA A 38 -22.23 -7.00 1.05
C ALA A 38 -22.29 -6.27 -0.30
N ASP A 39 -23.25 -6.69 -1.12
CA ASP A 39 -23.67 -6.04 -2.35
C ASP A 39 -24.02 -4.57 -2.07
N LEU A 40 -23.27 -3.64 -2.69
CA LEU A 40 -23.68 -2.25 -2.81
C LEU A 40 -24.46 -2.09 -4.11
N GLU A 41 -25.76 -2.36 -4.05
CA GLU A 41 -26.71 -1.80 -5.00
C GLU A 41 -26.83 -0.30 -4.71
N GLU A 42 -26.16 0.53 -5.51
CA GLU A 42 -26.40 1.98 -5.53
C GLU A 42 -27.73 2.23 -6.25
N ASP A 43 -28.79 2.39 -5.46
CA ASP A 43 -30.08 2.89 -5.92
C ASP A 43 -29.95 4.36 -6.36
N ASP A 44 -30.00 4.56 -7.67
CA ASP A 44 -30.42 5.80 -8.31
C ASP A 44 -31.85 6.15 -7.83
N ASN A 45 -32.00 7.19 -7.01
CA ASN A 45 -33.29 7.85 -6.89
C ASN A 45 -33.21 9.34 -6.49
N SER A 46 -33.46 10.18 -7.49
CA SER A 46 -34.52 11.19 -7.49
C SER A 46 -34.65 12.11 -6.26
N SER A 47 -34.32 13.39 -6.48
CA SER A 47 -35.27 14.52 -6.35
C SER A 47 -36.40 14.31 -5.32
N ASN A 48 -36.31 15.01 -4.19
CA ASN A 48 -37.52 15.60 -3.59
C ASN A 48 -37.19 16.82 -2.74
N ASP A 49 -37.83 17.92 -3.14
CA ASP A 49 -38.09 19.11 -2.34
C ASP A 49 -38.70 18.75 -0.99
N TYR A 50 -38.14 19.26 0.11
CA TYR A 50 -38.89 19.40 1.36
C TYR A 50 -38.51 20.71 2.07
N LEU A 51 -39.47 21.63 2.09
CA LEU A 51 -39.50 22.82 2.94
C LEU A 51 -39.80 22.42 4.41
N PRO A 52 -39.45 23.27 5.39
CA PRO A 52 -39.47 22.91 6.80
C PRO A 52 -40.81 23.26 7.46
N SER A 53 -41.27 22.41 8.38
CA SER A 53 -42.34 22.73 9.33
C SER A 53 -42.00 22.23 10.72
N GLU A 54 -41.80 23.21 11.62
CA GLU A 54 -42.28 23.31 13.01
C GLU A 54 -42.09 22.13 13.99
N ALA A 55 -41.40 22.44 15.09
CA ALA A 55 -41.48 21.74 16.38
C ALA A 55 -42.90 21.88 16.99
N PRO A 56 -43.32 21.03 17.96
CA PRO A 56 -42.88 21.24 19.35
C PRO A 56 -42.82 20.00 20.29
N SER A 57 -42.05 20.17 21.36
CA SER A 57 -42.24 19.71 22.77
C SER A 57 -42.73 18.30 23.11
N SER A 58 -42.06 17.63 24.05
CA SER A 58 -42.58 17.48 25.43
C SER A 58 -41.66 16.68 26.35
N ASP A 59 -41.61 17.15 27.59
CA ASP A 59 -40.99 16.59 28.79
C ASP A 59 -41.60 15.25 29.25
N SER A 60 -40.80 14.44 29.96
CA SER A 60 -41.19 13.56 31.09
C SER A 60 -39.89 12.96 31.69
N ALA A 61 -39.39 13.38 32.85
CA ALA A 61 -39.85 13.11 34.22
C ALA A 61 -39.45 11.72 34.79
N ALA A 62 -38.42 11.76 35.65
CA ALA A 62 -38.36 11.23 37.04
C ALA A 62 -38.47 9.72 37.38
N SER A 63 -37.89 9.44 38.56
CA SER A 63 -37.89 8.20 39.38
C SER A 63 -36.79 7.20 39.02
N SER A 64 -36.07 6.56 39.94
CA SER A 64 -36.13 6.38 41.41
C SER A 64 -34.77 5.77 41.79
N ASP A 65 -34.00 6.33 42.72
CA ASP A 65 -34.06 6.05 44.17
C ASP A 65 -34.25 4.55 44.48
N ASP A 66 -33.14 3.85 44.73
CA ASP A 66 -33.17 2.75 45.69
C ASP A 66 -31.80 2.56 46.35
N SER A 67 -31.85 2.42 47.66
CA SER A 67 -30.73 2.49 48.59
C SER A 67 -30.51 1.11 49.20
N MET A 68 -29.32 0.55 49.00
CA MET A 68 -28.86 -0.67 49.68
C MET A 68 -27.54 -0.35 50.34
N VAL A 69 -27.63 -0.05 51.64
CA VAL A 69 -26.52 0.28 52.53
C VAL A 69 -26.05 -1.03 53.17
N ASP A 70 -25.11 -1.72 52.53
CA ASP A 70 -24.39 -2.81 53.18
C ASP A 70 -23.22 -2.25 53.99
N SER A 71 -23.34 -2.41 55.30
CA SER A 71 -22.36 -1.98 56.30
C SER A 71 -21.15 -2.92 56.27
N ALA A 72 -20.20 -2.65 55.37
CA ALA A 72 -18.84 -3.16 55.49
C ALA A 72 -18.05 -2.21 56.40
N SER A 73 -17.46 -2.76 57.46
CA SER A 73 -16.55 -2.06 58.35
C SER A 73 -15.31 -1.59 57.57
N ASP A 74 -15.30 -0.32 57.19
CA ASP A 74 -14.13 0.40 56.69
C ASP A 74 -13.10 0.53 57.82
N ASP A 75 -12.22 -0.46 57.95
CA ASP A 75 -10.89 -0.24 58.52
C ASP A 75 -10.12 0.61 57.51
N ALA A 76 -10.39 1.92 57.54
CA ALA A 76 -9.72 2.91 56.71
C ALA A 76 -8.22 2.88 57.05
N ILE A 77 -7.43 2.33 56.12
CA ILE A 77 -5.97 2.38 56.14
C ILE A 77 -5.59 3.83 56.36
N SER A 78 -4.88 4.10 57.45
CA SER A 78 -4.54 5.47 57.81
C SER A 78 -3.63 6.08 56.74
N GLU A 79 -3.70 7.40 56.56
CA GLU A 79 -2.88 8.10 55.55
C GLU A 79 -1.36 7.84 55.75
N SER A 80 -0.94 7.56 56.99
CA SER A 80 0.41 7.11 57.31
C SER A 80 0.68 5.67 56.88
N GLU A 81 -0.25 4.74 57.04
CA GLU A 81 -0.10 3.37 56.53
C GLU A 81 -0.08 3.33 54.99
N LEU A 82 -0.82 4.20 54.32
CA LEU A 82 -0.74 4.39 52.86
C LEU A 82 0.62 4.96 52.44
N ALA A 83 1.18 5.91 53.20
CA ALA A 83 2.51 6.46 52.95
C ALA A 83 3.62 5.43 53.21
N ASP A 84 3.48 4.60 54.24
CA ASP A 84 4.40 3.54 54.57
C ASP A 84 4.34 2.41 53.53
N LEU A 85 3.13 2.00 53.09
CA LEU A 85 2.94 1.05 51.99
C LEU A 85 3.48 1.59 50.67
N ALA A 86 3.34 2.89 50.39
CA ALA A 86 3.92 3.51 49.19
C ALA A 86 5.46 3.57 49.25
N THR A 87 6.03 3.74 50.44
CA THR A 87 7.48 3.76 50.67
C THR A 87 8.06 2.34 50.63
N GLU A 88 7.34 1.37 51.19
CA GLU A 88 7.68 -0.05 51.14
C GLU A 88 7.52 -0.59 49.72
N ALA A 89 6.49 -0.19 48.98
CA ALA A 89 6.33 -0.54 47.56
C ALA A 89 7.44 0.07 46.69
N LYS A 90 7.85 1.32 46.95
CA LYS A 90 9.01 1.93 46.27
C LYS A 90 10.28 1.15 46.58
N THR A 91 10.56 0.87 47.84
CA THR A 91 11.75 0.11 48.23
C THR A 91 11.68 -1.35 47.77
N TRP A 92 10.53 -1.98 47.62
CA TRP A 92 10.44 -3.30 46.98
C TRP A 92 10.66 -3.25 45.47
N PHE A 93 10.17 -2.21 44.79
CA PHE A 93 10.34 -2.04 43.33
C PHE A 93 11.79 -1.78 42.93
N TRP A 94 12.56 -1.04 43.73
CA TRP A 94 13.95 -0.71 43.41
C TRP A 94 14.92 -1.89 43.61
N TRP A 95 14.63 -2.82 44.52
CA TRP A 95 15.55 -3.93 44.84
C TRP A 95 15.26 -5.23 44.07
N ARG A 96 14.08 -5.35 43.43
CA ARG A 96 13.70 -6.50 42.60
C ARG A 96 13.75 -6.26 41.09
N ARG A 97 14.07 -5.06 40.62
CA ARG A 97 14.48 -4.91 39.22
C ARG A 97 15.92 -5.43 39.17
N PRO A 98 16.20 -6.64 38.63
CA PRO A 98 17.57 -7.02 38.38
C PRO A 98 18.21 -5.90 37.56
N PRO A 99 19.48 -5.53 37.80
CA PRO A 99 20.18 -4.61 36.93
C PRO A 99 19.93 -5.09 35.51
N SER A 100 19.35 -4.22 34.67
CA SER A 100 19.08 -4.53 33.28
C SER A 100 20.37 -5.17 32.73
N PRO A 101 20.30 -6.40 32.20
CA PRO A 101 21.50 -7.11 31.78
C PRO A 101 22.29 -6.16 30.88
N THR A 102 23.58 -5.99 31.19
CA THR A 102 24.48 -5.27 30.30
C THR A 102 24.24 -5.81 28.90
N PRO A 103 23.94 -4.94 27.90
CA PRO A 103 23.65 -5.41 26.56
C PRO A 103 24.77 -6.36 26.14
N SER A 104 24.39 -7.55 25.68
CA SER A 104 25.37 -8.53 25.21
C SER A 104 26.27 -7.88 24.15
N GLU A 105 27.53 -8.30 24.04
CA GLU A 105 28.46 -7.79 23.00
C GLU A 105 27.81 -7.77 21.61
N LYS A 106 27.05 -8.81 21.27
CA LYS A 106 26.24 -8.90 20.04
C LYS A 106 25.25 -7.74 19.87
N ALA A 107 24.59 -7.31 20.93
CA ALA A 107 23.62 -6.20 20.88
C ALA A 107 24.31 -4.84 20.67
N LEU A 108 25.53 -4.68 21.21
CA LEU A 108 26.36 -3.50 20.94
C LEU A 108 26.87 -3.50 19.49
N GLU A 109 27.33 -4.64 18.98
CA GLU A 109 27.73 -4.80 17.57
C GLU A 109 26.56 -4.52 16.62
N ASP A 110 25.37 -5.06 16.91
CA ASP A 110 24.15 -4.82 16.13
C ASP A 110 23.76 -3.32 16.15
N GLN A 111 23.99 -2.63 17.27
CA GLN A 111 23.71 -1.20 17.41
C GLN A 111 24.71 -0.34 16.62
N GLU A 112 26.01 -0.66 16.65
CA GLU A 112 27.04 0.03 15.86
C GLU A 112 26.84 -0.18 14.36
N ASP A 113 26.50 -1.41 13.95
CA ASP A 113 26.17 -1.72 12.55
C ASP A 113 24.94 -0.95 12.08
N LEU A 114 23.88 -0.89 12.91
CA LEU A 114 22.68 -0.10 12.60
C LEU A 114 23.01 1.39 12.48
N ALA A 115 23.81 1.96 13.38
CA ALA A 115 24.20 3.37 13.32
C ALA A 115 24.95 3.69 12.01
N ARG A 116 25.87 2.81 11.59
CA ARG A 116 26.56 2.94 10.29
C ARG A 116 25.57 2.86 9.12
N LYS A 117 24.67 1.87 9.12
CA LYS A 117 23.64 1.72 8.08
C LYS A 117 22.73 2.94 7.98
N ILE A 118 22.35 3.54 9.12
CA ILE A 118 21.56 4.79 9.14
C ILE A 118 22.35 5.94 8.52
N ALA A 119 23.64 6.08 8.85
CA ALA A 119 24.49 7.12 8.25
C ALA A 119 24.63 6.96 6.73
N ASP A 120 24.81 5.72 6.26
CA ASP A 120 24.86 5.41 4.83
C ASP A 120 23.53 5.71 4.12
N LEU A 121 22.39 5.40 4.77
CA LEU A 121 21.06 5.75 4.29
C LEU A 121 20.87 7.26 4.15
N VAL A 122 21.20 8.05 5.19
CA VAL A 122 21.09 9.51 5.15
C VAL A 122 21.93 10.10 4.01
N LYS A 123 23.15 9.59 3.82
CA LYS A 123 23.99 9.99 2.70
C LYS A 123 23.36 9.66 1.34
N ALA A 124 22.69 8.52 1.23
CA ALA A 124 21.96 8.15 0.02
C ALA A 124 20.74 9.05 -0.21
N GLU A 125 20.01 9.43 0.84
CA GLU A 125 18.91 10.39 0.80
C GLU A 125 19.38 11.77 0.30
N GLU A 126 20.48 12.29 0.85
CA GLU A 126 21.08 13.55 0.41
C GLU A 126 21.53 13.50 -1.06
N ALA A 127 22.14 12.39 -1.47
CA ALA A 127 22.56 12.18 -2.86
C ALA A 127 21.36 12.13 -3.82
N ALA A 128 20.26 11.47 -3.43
CA ALA A 128 19.01 11.42 -4.20
C ALA A 128 18.38 12.81 -4.32
N ALA A 129 18.30 13.55 -3.21
CA ALA A 129 17.76 14.91 -3.19
C ALA A 129 18.56 15.85 -4.11
N ALA A 130 19.88 15.72 -4.13
CA ALA A 130 20.77 16.56 -4.94
C ALA A 130 20.59 16.37 -6.46
N VAL A 131 20.08 15.22 -6.90
CA VAL A 131 19.84 14.91 -8.32
C VAL A 131 18.36 14.91 -8.70
N TYR A 132 17.47 15.21 -7.76
CA TYR A 132 16.04 15.18 -7.99
C TYR A 132 15.62 16.20 -9.06
N ASN A 133 14.94 15.70 -10.10
CA ASN A 133 14.36 16.52 -11.16
C ASN A 133 12.87 16.18 -11.34
N PRO A 134 11.93 17.07 -11.00
CA PRO A 134 10.50 16.80 -11.15
C PRO A 134 10.09 16.57 -12.62
N GLU A 135 10.73 17.22 -13.59
CA GLU A 135 10.42 17.03 -15.02
C GLU A 135 10.79 15.63 -15.51
N GLU A 136 11.87 15.07 -14.98
CA GLU A 136 12.26 13.69 -15.29
C GLU A 136 11.22 12.71 -14.75
N ILE A 137 10.69 12.93 -13.55
CA ILE A 137 9.63 12.09 -12.98
C ILE A 137 8.35 12.18 -13.80
N VAL A 138 7.93 13.39 -14.20
CA VAL A 138 6.80 13.59 -15.12
C VAL A 138 7.02 12.84 -16.43
N SER A 139 8.21 12.95 -17.01
CA SER A 139 8.57 12.25 -18.24
C SER A 139 8.51 10.73 -18.08
N LEU A 140 9.04 10.18 -16.99
CA LEU A 140 9.06 8.73 -16.75
C LEU A 140 7.65 8.18 -16.49
N ILE A 141 6.82 8.86 -15.71
CA ILE A 141 5.42 8.44 -15.51
C ILE A 141 4.66 8.50 -16.85
N THR A 142 4.89 9.54 -17.65
CA THR A 142 4.33 9.65 -19.01
C THR A 142 4.75 8.47 -19.88
N GLN A 143 6.04 8.16 -19.92
CA GLN A 143 6.59 7.03 -20.66
C GLN A 143 6.00 5.69 -20.19
N LEU A 144 5.77 5.51 -18.89
CA LEU A 144 5.12 4.33 -18.35
C LEU A 144 3.69 4.19 -18.88
N TYR A 145 2.90 5.26 -18.87
CA TYR A 145 1.53 5.21 -19.38
C TYR A 145 1.48 4.94 -20.88
N GLU A 146 2.33 5.62 -21.65
CA GLU A 146 2.45 5.41 -23.10
C GLU A 146 2.91 3.99 -23.44
N LEU A 147 3.81 3.42 -22.63
CA LEU A 147 4.23 2.03 -22.76
C LEU A 147 3.03 1.08 -22.59
N LEU A 148 2.21 1.28 -21.56
CA LEU A 148 1.04 0.43 -21.27
C LEU A 148 -0.02 0.53 -22.36
N ILE A 149 -0.28 1.72 -22.91
CA ILE A 149 -1.14 1.90 -24.09
C ILE A 149 -0.56 1.15 -25.29
N THR A 150 0.75 1.31 -25.54
CA THR A 150 1.45 0.64 -26.64
C THR A 150 1.33 -0.88 -26.51
N MET A 151 1.49 -1.42 -25.31
CA MET A 151 1.30 -2.85 -25.01
C MET A 151 -0.15 -3.32 -25.16
N GLY A 152 -1.11 -2.40 -25.30
CA GLY A 152 -2.53 -2.68 -25.50
C GLY A 152 -3.34 -2.70 -24.21
N HIS A 153 -2.72 -2.45 -23.05
CA HIS A 153 -3.38 -2.49 -21.73
C HIS A 153 -4.51 -1.47 -21.62
N TRP A 154 -4.25 -0.26 -22.12
CA TRP A 154 -5.19 0.84 -22.13
C TRP A 154 -5.51 1.31 -23.56
N PRO A 155 -6.70 1.89 -23.78
CA PRO A 155 -7.07 2.43 -25.07
C PRO A 155 -6.23 3.66 -25.42
N ASP A 156 -6.11 3.93 -26.72
CA ASP A 156 -5.42 5.13 -27.20
C ASP A 156 -6.18 6.39 -26.73
N GLY A 157 -5.44 7.46 -26.41
CA GLY A 157 -6.03 8.73 -25.98
C GLY A 157 -6.56 8.75 -24.55
N CYS A 158 -6.28 7.71 -23.73
CA CYS A 158 -6.69 7.71 -22.33
C CYS A 158 -5.82 8.59 -21.42
N ILE A 159 -4.73 9.18 -21.92
CA ILE A 159 -3.88 10.09 -21.13
C ILE A 159 -4.33 11.53 -21.34
N ARG A 160 -4.52 12.25 -20.24
CA ARG A 160 -4.65 13.71 -20.17
C ARG A 160 -3.28 14.28 -19.80
N TYR A 161 -2.70 15.03 -20.72
CA TYR A 161 -1.43 15.71 -20.52
C TYR A 161 -1.67 17.10 -19.96
N ALA A 162 -0.69 17.63 -19.21
CA ALA A 162 -0.68 19.03 -18.84
C ALA A 162 -0.66 19.94 -20.09
N PRO A 163 -1.22 21.17 -20.04
CA PRO A 163 -1.87 21.80 -18.89
C PRO A 163 -3.31 21.29 -18.66
N HIS A 164 -3.65 21.04 -17.39
CA HIS A 164 -4.99 20.58 -16.99
C HIS A 164 -5.92 21.78 -16.84
N THR A 165 -6.75 22.03 -17.85
CA THR A 165 -7.74 23.14 -17.82
C THR A 165 -9.17 22.68 -17.57
N ASP A 166 -9.47 21.39 -17.72
CA ASP A 166 -10.84 20.86 -17.59
C ASP A 166 -10.85 19.38 -17.10
N PRO A 167 -11.15 19.13 -15.81
CA PRO A 167 -11.05 20.10 -14.71
C PRO A 167 -9.59 20.44 -14.38
N PRO A 168 -9.30 21.66 -13.88
CA PRO A 168 -7.99 21.98 -13.34
C PRO A 168 -7.77 21.35 -11.96
N VAL A 169 -6.50 21.29 -11.52
CA VAL A 169 -6.18 20.95 -10.12
C VAL A 169 -6.74 22.03 -9.20
N ASN A 170 -7.49 21.63 -8.18
CA ASN A 170 -8.06 22.53 -7.17
C ASN A 170 -6.97 22.96 -6.17
N GLU A 171 -6.18 23.96 -6.56
CA GLU A 171 -5.05 24.46 -5.77
C GLU A 171 -5.49 24.97 -4.39
N GLU A 172 -6.63 25.63 -4.27
CA GLU A 172 -7.16 26.10 -2.98
C GLU A 172 -7.45 24.93 -2.04
N LEU A 173 -8.08 23.86 -2.53
CA LEU A 173 -8.28 22.66 -1.75
C LEU A 173 -6.94 22.00 -1.39
N ALA A 174 -6.01 21.88 -2.34
CA ALA A 174 -4.69 21.28 -2.09
C ALA A 174 -3.92 22.02 -0.97
N VAL A 175 -3.93 23.36 -0.99
CA VAL A 175 -3.34 24.19 0.08
C VAL A 175 -4.05 23.97 1.41
N ARG A 176 -5.40 23.94 1.44
CA ARG A 176 -6.16 23.70 2.68
C ARG A 176 -5.89 22.31 3.27
N LEU A 177 -5.64 21.31 2.43
CA LEU A 177 -5.28 19.96 2.85
C LEU A 177 -3.79 19.82 3.22
N GLY A 178 -3.02 20.91 3.17
CA GLY A 178 -1.65 20.96 3.65
C GLY A 178 -0.59 20.39 2.70
N TYR A 179 -0.88 20.26 1.40
CA TYR A 179 0.16 19.89 0.44
C TYR A 179 1.24 20.98 0.33
N ALA A 180 2.50 20.56 0.22
CA ALA A 180 3.62 21.46 -0.02
C ALA A 180 3.56 22.06 -1.44
N PRO A 181 4.10 23.28 -1.67
CA PRO A 181 4.12 23.90 -3.00
C PRO A 181 4.78 23.03 -4.08
N ALA A 182 5.78 22.23 -3.72
CA ALA A 182 6.44 21.31 -4.65
C ALA A 182 5.49 20.20 -5.14
N CYS A 183 4.66 19.64 -4.25
CA CYS A 183 3.63 18.67 -4.62
C CYS A 183 2.59 19.29 -5.55
N ILE A 184 2.06 20.47 -5.20
CA ILE A 184 1.06 21.18 -6.00
C ILE A 184 1.62 21.49 -7.39
N ALA A 185 2.85 22.02 -7.48
CA ALA A 185 3.51 22.29 -8.74
C ALA A 185 3.66 21.02 -9.61
N LEU A 186 3.93 19.88 -8.98
CA LEU A 186 4.03 18.59 -9.66
C LEU A 186 2.65 18.08 -10.13
N MET A 187 1.59 18.23 -9.31
CA MET A 187 0.21 17.88 -9.69
C MET A 187 -0.24 18.57 -10.97
N HIS A 188 0.21 19.80 -11.24
CA HIS A 188 -0.10 20.50 -12.49
C HIS A 188 0.62 19.94 -13.73
N ARG A 189 1.69 19.15 -13.54
CA ARG A 189 2.54 18.64 -14.63
C ARG A 189 2.35 17.15 -14.91
N LEU A 190 1.95 16.38 -13.90
CA LEU A 190 1.74 14.93 -14.04
C LEU A 190 0.72 14.61 -15.14
N PRO A 191 0.95 13.55 -15.94
CA PRO A 191 -0.10 13.00 -16.78
C PRO A 191 -1.15 12.31 -15.90
N TYR A 192 -2.42 12.46 -16.26
CA TYR A 192 -3.53 11.74 -15.63
C TYR A 192 -4.21 10.82 -16.62
N LEU A 193 -4.87 9.79 -16.10
CA LEU A 193 -5.63 8.86 -16.92
C LEU A 193 -7.10 9.29 -16.91
N ASN A 194 -7.72 9.35 -18.08
CA ASN A 194 -9.13 9.65 -18.25
C ASN A 194 -9.97 8.40 -17.94
N TRP A 195 -10.12 8.13 -16.64
CA TRP A 195 -11.04 7.09 -16.17
C TRP A 195 -12.44 7.67 -16.12
N THR A 196 -13.18 7.49 -17.22
CA THR A 196 -14.63 7.57 -17.21
C THR A 196 -15.13 6.24 -16.62
N GLU A 197 -15.30 6.21 -15.31
CA GLU A 197 -16.19 5.27 -14.60
C GLU A 197 -16.11 3.80 -15.04
N ASN A 198 -15.21 3.07 -14.39
CA ASN A 198 -15.48 1.80 -13.71
C ASN A 198 -14.14 1.22 -13.22
N HIS A 199 -14.12 0.75 -11.97
CA HIS A 199 -13.04 -0.03 -11.36
C HIS A 199 -12.90 -1.38 -12.07
N ASP A 200 -12.53 -1.36 -13.35
CA ASP A 200 -12.21 -2.57 -14.09
C ASP A 200 -10.87 -3.08 -13.56
N ASP A 201 -10.94 -4.06 -12.65
CA ASP A 201 -9.78 -4.71 -12.04
C ASP A 201 -8.76 -5.17 -13.09
N SER A 202 -9.21 -5.51 -14.30
CA SER A 202 -8.32 -5.92 -15.40
C SER A 202 -7.44 -4.81 -15.95
N ARG A 203 -7.69 -3.56 -15.56
CA ARG A 203 -6.91 -2.38 -15.94
C ARG A 203 -5.96 -1.91 -14.84
N LEU A 204 -6.02 -2.53 -13.66
CA LEU A 204 -5.08 -2.27 -12.58
C LEU A 204 -3.69 -2.77 -12.98
N ILE A 205 -2.67 -1.96 -12.73
CA ILE A 205 -1.27 -2.38 -12.83
C ILE A 205 -0.56 -2.42 -11.48
N VAL A 206 -1.28 -1.99 -10.45
CA VAL A 206 -0.89 -2.02 -9.04
C VAL A 206 -2.10 -2.56 -8.29
N ALA A 207 -1.88 -3.56 -7.45
CA ALA A 207 -2.96 -4.35 -6.87
C ALA A 207 -3.86 -3.50 -5.99
N ARG A 208 -5.19 -3.58 -6.25
CA ARG A 208 -6.25 -2.96 -5.44
C ARG A 208 -6.02 -1.46 -5.18
N SER A 209 -5.38 -0.81 -6.14
CA SER A 209 -5.01 0.59 -6.08
C SER A 209 -5.20 1.27 -7.43
N HIS A 210 -5.36 2.58 -7.45
CA HIS A 210 -5.44 3.37 -8.68
C HIS A 210 -4.38 4.46 -8.72
N PHE A 211 -4.02 4.90 -9.93
CA PHE A 211 -3.20 6.10 -10.09
C PHE A 211 -4.00 7.33 -9.70
N ALA A 212 -3.40 8.17 -8.87
CA ALA A 212 -4.03 9.40 -8.41
C ALA A 212 -4.28 10.38 -9.57
N ASP A 213 -5.48 10.95 -9.61
CA ASP A 213 -5.90 12.03 -10.48
C ASP A 213 -6.25 13.28 -9.66
N TYR A 214 -5.25 14.11 -9.39
CA TYR A 214 -5.41 15.32 -8.56
C TYR A 214 -6.19 16.46 -9.22
N THR A 215 -6.70 16.27 -10.44
CA THR A 215 -7.75 17.15 -10.97
C THR A 215 -9.12 16.83 -10.36
N LYS A 216 -9.25 15.70 -9.65
CA LYS A 216 -10.43 15.30 -8.90
C LYS A 216 -10.22 15.62 -7.41
N ASP A 217 -11.17 16.34 -6.83
CA ASP A 217 -11.18 16.69 -5.39
C ASP A 217 -11.16 15.45 -4.48
N ARG A 218 -11.71 14.32 -4.96
CA ARG A 218 -11.68 13.03 -4.24
C ARG A 218 -10.25 12.58 -4.00
N ASP A 219 -9.44 12.44 -5.05
CA ASP A 219 -8.06 11.99 -4.96
C ASP A 219 -7.16 12.98 -4.21
N LEU A 220 -7.47 14.28 -4.27
CA LEU A 220 -6.81 15.27 -3.40
C LEU A 220 -7.00 14.95 -1.91
N LYS A 221 -8.23 14.61 -1.50
CA LYS A 221 -8.56 14.26 -0.10
C LYS A 221 -8.01 12.89 0.29
N GLU A 222 -8.21 11.89 -0.56
CA GLU A 222 -7.71 10.52 -0.31
C GLU A 222 -6.18 10.49 -0.27
N GLY A 223 -5.50 11.22 -1.15
CA GLY A 223 -4.03 11.31 -1.20
C GLY A 223 -3.38 11.98 0.02
N ARG A 224 -4.16 12.63 0.89
CA ARG A 224 -3.65 13.15 2.18
C ARG A 224 -3.86 12.24 3.35
N ARG A 225 -4.87 11.37 3.26
CA ARG A 225 -5.26 10.49 4.36
C ARG A 225 -4.49 9.18 4.25
N GLY A 226 -3.90 8.77 5.38
CA GLY A 226 -3.29 7.46 5.56
C GLY A 226 -4.14 6.33 4.97
N TRP A 227 -5.42 6.37 5.31
CA TRP A 227 -6.42 5.41 4.90
C TRP A 227 -7.73 6.15 4.55
N PRO A 228 -8.23 6.04 3.32
CA PRO A 228 -9.42 6.78 2.90
C PRO A 228 -10.74 6.23 3.46
N TYR A 229 -10.74 5.05 4.10
CA TYR A 229 -11.94 4.42 4.64
C TYR A 229 -12.29 4.96 6.04
N GLU A 230 -13.55 5.38 6.17
CA GLU A 230 -14.17 6.18 7.23
C GLU A 230 -14.14 5.60 8.66
N TYR A 231 -13.49 4.47 8.89
CA TYR A 231 -13.59 3.77 10.17
C TYR A 231 -12.68 4.31 11.28
N MET A 232 -11.76 5.24 10.97
CA MET A 232 -10.83 5.78 11.97
C MET A 232 -10.71 7.30 11.90
N ASP A 233 -11.66 8.00 12.53
CA ASP A 233 -11.46 9.38 12.95
C ASP A 233 -10.14 9.49 13.74
N GLY A 234 -9.25 10.41 13.34
CA GLY A 234 -8.00 10.69 14.06
C GLY A 234 -6.71 10.20 13.37
N CYS A 235 -6.78 9.67 12.15
CA CYS A 235 -5.58 9.39 11.35
C CYS A 235 -4.85 10.71 11.03
N PRO A 236 -3.54 10.83 11.31
CA PRO A 236 -2.79 12.00 10.89
C PRO A 236 -2.67 12.03 9.36
N ASP A 237 -2.68 13.23 8.80
CA ASP A 237 -2.32 13.41 7.39
C ASP A 237 -0.87 13.00 7.14
N TYR A 238 -0.55 12.59 5.92
CA TYR A 238 0.84 12.38 5.50
C TYR A 238 1.70 13.65 5.67
N ASP A 239 3.02 13.54 5.62
CA ASP A 239 3.86 14.74 5.58
C ASP A 239 3.52 15.63 4.36
N PRO A 240 3.57 16.97 4.47
CA PRO A 240 3.17 17.89 3.39
C PRO A 240 3.83 17.65 2.03
N TRP A 241 5.06 17.13 2.03
CA TRP A 241 5.87 16.90 0.82
C TRP A 241 5.71 15.50 0.22
N MET A 242 4.89 14.64 0.84
CA MET A 242 4.57 13.32 0.34
C MET A 242 3.39 13.38 -0.63
N LEU A 243 3.59 12.86 -1.82
CA LEU A 243 2.60 12.82 -2.89
C LEU A 243 2.34 11.37 -3.31
N PRO A 244 1.21 10.75 -2.94
CA PRO A 244 0.80 9.48 -3.54
C PRO A 244 0.72 9.58 -5.06
N ILE A 245 1.46 8.74 -5.77
CA ILE A 245 1.30 8.51 -7.20
C ILE A 245 0.22 7.45 -7.43
N VAL A 246 0.14 6.49 -6.51
CA VAL A 246 -0.87 5.45 -6.46
C VAL A 246 -1.56 5.50 -5.09
N ILE A 247 -2.89 5.58 -5.11
CA ILE A 247 -3.76 5.55 -3.94
C ILE A 247 -4.33 4.14 -3.84
N SER A 248 -4.16 3.50 -2.68
CA SER A 248 -4.73 2.18 -2.44
C SER A 248 -6.16 2.28 -1.90
N GLY A 249 -6.92 1.22 -2.14
CA GLY A 249 -8.11 0.94 -1.36
C GLY A 249 -7.76 0.51 0.07
N ARG A 250 -8.68 -0.26 0.67
CA ARG A 250 -8.50 -0.83 2.02
C ARG A 250 -7.32 -1.79 2.04
N GLU A 251 -7.18 -2.55 0.98
CA GLU A 251 -6.05 -3.42 0.73
C GLU A 251 -5.42 -2.94 -0.58
N GLY A 252 -4.12 -3.14 -0.74
CA GLY A 252 -3.44 -2.82 -1.99
C GLY A 252 -2.04 -2.28 -1.81
N THR A 253 -1.51 -1.77 -2.91
CA THR A 253 -0.15 -1.24 -2.96
C THR A 253 -0.13 0.27 -3.04
N HIS A 254 0.58 0.91 -2.10
CA HIS A 254 0.88 2.33 -2.14
C HIS A 254 2.13 2.58 -2.98
N VAL A 255 2.16 3.73 -3.66
CA VAL A 255 3.38 4.28 -4.27
C VAL A 255 3.36 5.78 -4.01
N MET A 256 4.24 6.26 -3.12
CA MET A 256 4.33 7.65 -2.71
C MET A 256 5.67 8.25 -3.12
N LEU A 257 5.64 9.46 -3.65
CA LEU A 257 6.80 10.26 -3.97
C LEU A 257 7.09 11.26 -2.84
N ASP A 258 8.30 11.22 -2.31
CA ASP A 258 8.86 12.27 -1.46
C ASP A 258 9.47 13.34 -2.37
N THR A 259 8.80 14.50 -2.46
CA THR A 259 9.23 15.61 -3.32
C THR A 259 10.41 16.41 -2.78
N VAL A 260 10.82 16.19 -1.53
CA VAL A 260 12.02 16.81 -0.95
C VAL A 260 13.24 15.95 -1.26
N LEU A 261 13.11 14.64 -1.12
CA LEU A 261 14.21 13.69 -1.34
C LEU A 261 14.31 13.20 -2.79
N GLY A 262 13.26 13.36 -3.60
CA GLY A 262 13.20 12.78 -4.94
C GLY A 262 13.19 11.25 -4.92
N THR A 263 12.56 10.66 -3.91
CA THR A 263 12.51 9.21 -3.70
C THR A 263 11.08 8.69 -3.69
N VAL A 264 10.90 7.44 -4.08
CA VAL A 264 9.64 6.70 -4.01
C VAL A 264 9.68 5.74 -2.83
N ARG A 265 8.56 5.64 -2.14
CA ARG A 265 8.20 4.62 -1.15
C ARG A 265 7.03 3.86 -1.74
N ALA A 266 7.18 2.58 -1.99
CA ALA A 266 6.05 1.72 -2.36
C ALA A 266 5.82 0.69 -1.26
N TRP A 267 4.66 0.08 -1.08
CA TRP A 267 4.50 -1.09 -0.20
C TRP A 267 3.12 -1.67 -0.39
N SER A 268 2.94 -2.95 -0.07
CA SER A 268 1.62 -3.58 -0.01
C SER A 268 1.16 -3.65 1.43
N THR A 269 -0.08 -3.22 1.70
CA THR A 269 -0.68 -3.33 3.03
C THR A 269 -0.88 -4.79 3.46
N GLU A 270 -0.94 -5.72 2.51
CA GLU A 270 -1.14 -7.15 2.78
C GLU A 270 0.14 -7.86 3.21
N ARG A 271 1.30 -7.38 2.72
CA ARG A 271 2.60 -8.00 3.02
C ARG A 271 3.29 -7.39 4.24
N GLY A 272 2.81 -6.23 4.68
CA GLY A 272 3.50 -5.43 5.68
C GLY A 272 4.83 -4.90 5.17
N LEU A 273 5.62 -4.34 6.09
CA LEU A 273 6.93 -3.77 5.80
C LEU A 273 8.06 -4.75 6.15
N PRO A 274 9.19 -4.72 5.41
CA PRO A 274 10.36 -5.51 5.76
C PRO A 274 10.97 -5.01 7.08
N GLU A 275 10.76 -5.74 8.18
CA GLU A 275 11.26 -5.37 9.52
C GLU A 275 12.80 -5.33 9.60
N ASP A 276 13.49 -5.96 8.65
CA ASP A 276 14.94 -5.95 8.53
C ASP A 276 15.49 -4.70 7.82
N ALA A 277 14.63 -3.89 7.19
CA ALA A 277 15.03 -2.64 6.55
C ALA A 277 15.61 -1.64 7.55
N VAL A 278 16.60 -0.87 7.09
CA VAL A 278 17.25 0.19 7.88
C VAL A 278 16.23 1.27 8.23
N GLU A 279 15.35 1.59 7.29
CA GLU A 279 14.24 2.52 7.43
C GLU A 279 13.24 2.07 8.51
N TRP A 280 12.98 0.77 8.62
CA TRP A 280 12.16 0.24 9.71
C TRP A 280 12.88 0.42 11.05
N ARG A 281 14.13 -0.05 11.13
CA ARG A 281 14.91 -0.08 12.37
C ARG A 281 15.25 1.31 12.91
N ARG A 282 15.43 2.33 12.07
CA ARG A 282 15.74 3.71 12.52
C ARG A 282 14.59 4.37 13.29
N HIS A 283 13.35 3.90 13.11
CA HIS A 283 12.17 4.45 13.79
C HIS A 283 11.89 3.77 15.13
N GLY A 284 12.72 2.81 15.54
CA GLY A 284 12.57 2.05 16.78
C GLY A 284 11.43 1.02 16.72
N GLU A 285 11.41 0.14 17.71
CA GLU A 285 10.29 -0.79 17.90
C GLU A 285 9.00 0.01 18.13
N VAL A 286 7.95 -0.40 17.42
CA VAL A 286 6.60 0.06 17.71
C VAL A 286 6.26 -0.39 19.12
N GLY A 287 5.85 0.54 19.98
CA GLY A 287 5.42 0.17 21.32
C GLY A 287 4.25 -0.82 21.26
N ARG A 288 4.14 -1.68 22.28
CA ARG A 288 3.19 -2.81 22.27
C ARG A 288 1.74 -2.40 22.51
N SER A 289 1.46 -1.13 22.76
CA SER A 289 0.08 -0.69 22.96
C SER A 289 -0.66 -0.62 21.61
N ASP A 290 -1.96 -0.91 21.64
CA ASP A 290 -2.81 -0.84 20.45
C ASP A 290 -2.75 0.56 19.81
N GLU A 291 -2.69 1.63 20.62
CA GLU A 291 -2.55 3.01 20.11
C GLU A 291 -1.21 3.26 19.41
N GLU A 292 -0.10 2.73 19.93
CA GLU A 292 1.22 2.86 19.29
C GLU A 292 1.31 2.00 18.02
N GLN A 293 0.68 0.83 18.00
CA GLN A 293 0.57 -0.01 16.81
C GLN A 293 -0.24 0.67 15.72
N ILE A 294 -1.41 1.22 16.07
CA ILE A 294 -2.24 2.03 15.18
C ILE A 294 -1.42 3.21 14.64
N ARG A 295 -0.68 3.94 15.49
CA ARG A 295 0.21 5.04 15.06
C ARG A 295 1.37 4.61 14.17
N ALA A 296 1.96 3.45 14.41
CA ALA A 296 3.01 2.94 13.58
C ALA A 296 2.51 2.50 12.21
N GLN A 297 1.31 1.91 12.14
CA GLN A 297 0.62 1.62 10.88
C GLN A 297 0.42 2.91 10.06
N TRP A 298 0.07 4.03 10.71
CA TRP A 298 -0.08 5.34 10.01
C TRP A 298 1.22 5.90 9.43
N THR A 299 2.36 5.59 10.06
CA THR A 299 3.66 6.09 9.63
C THR A 299 4.47 5.01 8.91
N GLU A 300 3.82 3.96 8.42
CA GLU A 300 4.42 2.87 7.66
C GLU A 300 5.30 3.41 6.53
N TYR A 301 4.80 4.37 5.77
CA TYR A 301 5.58 4.97 4.68
C TYR A 301 6.96 5.47 5.14
N ARG A 302 7.11 6.01 6.37
CA ARG A 302 8.41 6.50 6.87
C ARG A 302 9.42 5.37 7.10
N ARG A 303 8.92 4.17 7.39
CA ARG A 303 9.63 2.92 7.63
C ARG A 303 9.86 2.10 6.36
N THR A 304 9.16 2.45 5.28
CA THR A 304 9.34 1.86 3.95
C THR A 304 10.71 2.23 3.37
N PRO A 305 11.45 1.26 2.82
CA PRO A 305 12.64 1.52 2.02
C PRO A 305 12.50 2.61 0.97
N LEU A 306 13.55 3.42 0.88
CA LEU A 306 13.63 4.58 0.01
C LEU A 306 14.37 4.27 -1.27
N VAL A 307 13.84 4.79 -2.37
CA VAL A 307 14.42 4.53 -3.68
C VAL A 307 14.41 5.78 -4.55
N PRO A 308 15.50 6.17 -5.21
CA PRO A 308 15.47 7.30 -6.14
C PRO A 308 14.35 7.16 -7.17
N ALA A 309 13.49 8.17 -7.27
CA ALA A 309 12.24 8.08 -8.02
C ALA A 309 12.46 7.80 -9.51
N ALA A 310 13.49 8.42 -10.11
CA ALA A 310 13.83 8.19 -11.52
C ALA A 310 14.24 6.73 -11.77
N HIS A 311 15.03 6.16 -10.85
CA HIS A 311 15.40 4.75 -10.91
C HIS A 311 14.17 3.85 -10.73
N TYR A 312 13.25 4.21 -9.83
CA TYR A 312 12.00 3.47 -9.63
C TYR A 312 11.16 3.33 -10.90
N PHE A 313 10.80 4.46 -11.52
CA PHE A 313 9.99 4.40 -12.73
C PHE A 313 10.74 3.77 -13.91
N SER A 314 12.06 3.96 -14.00
CA SER A 314 12.87 3.30 -15.04
C SER A 314 12.86 1.78 -14.92
N GLU A 315 12.98 1.23 -13.70
CA GLU A 315 12.90 -0.21 -13.47
C GLU A 315 11.50 -0.76 -13.77
N VAL A 316 10.43 -0.04 -13.42
CA VAL A 316 9.05 -0.44 -13.77
C VAL A 316 8.86 -0.47 -15.29
N ILE A 317 9.30 0.57 -16.00
CA ILE A 317 9.27 0.63 -17.48
C ILE A 317 10.06 -0.54 -18.08
N PHE A 318 11.27 -0.79 -17.55
CA PHE A 318 12.10 -1.89 -18.00
C PHE A 318 11.41 -3.24 -17.79
N ALA A 319 10.76 -3.45 -16.65
CA ALA A 319 10.07 -4.69 -16.33
C ALA A 319 8.95 -5.01 -17.33
N TYR A 320 8.10 -4.03 -17.67
CA TYR A 320 7.07 -4.19 -18.70
C TYR A 320 7.67 -4.38 -20.09
N ARG A 321 8.68 -3.58 -20.44
CA ARG A 321 9.31 -3.66 -21.76
C ARG A 321 10.02 -5.00 -22.00
N SER A 322 10.62 -5.56 -20.96
CA SER A 322 11.29 -6.87 -20.99
C SER A 322 10.35 -8.06 -20.77
N LEU A 323 9.05 -7.82 -20.56
CA LEU A 323 8.04 -8.83 -20.23
C LEU A 323 8.36 -9.59 -18.92
N LEU A 324 9.09 -8.96 -18.00
CA LEU A 324 9.16 -9.40 -16.60
C LEU A 324 7.85 -9.15 -15.87
N ARG A 325 7.09 -8.15 -16.33
CA ARG A 325 5.69 -7.93 -15.99
C ARG A 325 4.86 -7.90 -17.27
N LEU A 326 3.66 -8.43 -17.20
CA LEU A 326 2.69 -8.42 -18.30
C LEU A 326 1.49 -7.54 -17.92
N PRO A 327 1.06 -6.61 -18.77
CA PRO A 327 -0.26 -6.00 -18.57
C PRO A 327 -1.34 -7.10 -18.64
N PHE A 328 -2.53 -6.82 -18.11
CA PHE A 328 -3.69 -7.74 -17.99
C PHE A 328 -3.58 -8.89 -16.97
N VAL A 329 -2.40 -9.15 -16.41
CA VAL A 329 -2.26 -10.09 -15.30
C VAL A 329 -2.51 -9.35 -14.00
N ASP A 330 -3.23 -10.00 -13.08
CA ASP A 330 -3.44 -9.51 -11.72
C ASP A 330 -2.11 -8.98 -11.16
N PRO A 331 -2.02 -7.69 -10.77
CA PRO A 331 -0.78 -7.10 -10.29
C PRO A 331 -0.19 -7.82 -9.08
N ASP A 332 -1.03 -8.42 -8.21
CA ASP A 332 -0.55 -9.22 -7.08
C ASP A 332 0.22 -10.43 -7.56
N ARG A 333 -0.09 -10.92 -8.77
CA ARG A 333 0.45 -12.16 -9.36
C ARG A 333 1.47 -11.94 -10.48
N ASN A 334 1.76 -10.68 -10.74
CA ASN A 334 2.60 -10.22 -11.83
C ASN A 334 4.06 -9.98 -11.38
N ASP A 335 4.41 -10.34 -10.14
CA ASP A 335 5.79 -10.30 -9.68
C ASP A 335 6.47 -11.66 -9.88
N PRO A 336 7.44 -11.77 -10.81
CA PRO A 336 8.08 -13.05 -11.11
C PRO A 336 8.92 -13.63 -9.96
N LYS A 337 9.17 -12.86 -8.90
CA LYS A 337 9.90 -13.31 -7.71
C LYS A 337 8.99 -13.62 -6.54
N ASP A 338 7.74 -13.19 -6.61
CA ASP A 338 6.78 -13.76 -5.70
C ASP A 338 6.49 -15.16 -6.22
N GLU A 339 7.22 -16.14 -5.70
CA GLU A 339 6.77 -17.51 -5.73
C GLU A 339 5.49 -17.53 -4.91
N HIS A 340 4.37 -17.16 -5.55
CA HIS A 340 3.07 -17.20 -4.93
C HIS A 340 2.93 -18.60 -4.38
N GLN A 341 3.07 -18.71 -3.07
CA GLN A 341 2.53 -19.83 -2.35
C GLN A 341 1.05 -19.63 -2.50
N TYR A 342 0.49 -20.18 -3.59
CA TYR A 342 -0.93 -20.21 -3.80
C TYR A 342 -1.53 -20.69 -2.49
N HIS A 343 -2.23 -19.78 -1.81
CA HIS A 343 -2.83 -20.14 -0.55
C HIS A 343 -3.66 -21.39 -0.80
N PRO A 344 -3.50 -22.48 -0.02
CA PRO A 344 -4.13 -23.76 -0.32
C PRO A 344 -5.67 -23.69 -0.44
N SER A 345 -6.29 -22.61 0.03
CA SER A 345 -7.72 -22.34 -0.13
C SER A 345 -8.11 -21.74 -1.47
N TYR A 346 -7.18 -21.26 -2.30
CA TYR A 346 -7.53 -20.75 -3.61
C TYR A 346 -8.06 -21.90 -4.47
N PRO A 347 -9.20 -21.70 -5.14
CA PRO A 347 -9.72 -22.72 -6.04
C PRO A 347 -8.72 -23.03 -7.15
N VAL A 348 -8.52 -24.32 -7.43
CA VAL A 348 -7.54 -24.80 -8.43
C VAL A 348 -7.81 -24.20 -9.82
N TRP A 349 -9.08 -23.95 -10.16
CA TRP A 349 -9.46 -23.35 -11.44
C TRP A 349 -8.91 -21.93 -11.60
N MET A 350 -8.88 -21.11 -10.54
CA MET A 350 -8.37 -19.73 -10.57
C MET A 350 -6.86 -19.72 -10.83
N VAL A 351 -6.13 -20.58 -10.12
CA VAL A 351 -4.68 -20.78 -10.31
C VAL A 351 -4.34 -21.23 -11.73
N THR A 352 -5.19 -22.09 -12.30
CA THR A 352 -5.01 -22.61 -13.65
C THR A 352 -5.29 -21.55 -14.70
N GLU A 353 -6.38 -20.80 -14.54
CA GLU A 353 -6.79 -19.70 -15.43
C GLU A 353 -5.67 -18.67 -15.58
N GLU A 354 -5.17 -18.14 -14.48
CA GLU A 354 -4.15 -17.09 -14.50
C GLU A 354 -2.80 -17.57 -15.04
N ARG A 355 -2.40 -18.81 -14.70
CA ARG A 355 -1.17 -19.38 -15.25
C ARG A 355 -1.28 -19.54 -16.77
N GLU A 356 -2.45 -19.93 -17.25
CA GLU A 356 -2.75 -20.03 -18.68
C GLU A 356 -2.77 -18.64 -19.34
N GLU A 357 -3.42 -17.64 -18.72
CA GLU A 357 -3.42 -16.25 -19.18
C GLU A 357 -1.99 -15.69 -19.29
N HIS A 358 -1.19 -15.80 -18.22
CA HIS A 358 0.19 -15.30 -18.17
C HIS A 358 1.07 -15.96 -19.25
N GLN A 359 1.01 -17.28 -19.39
CA GLN A 359 1.79 -18.00 -20.40
C GLN A 359 1.34 -17.65 -21.83
N THR A 360 0.04 -17.47 -22.04
CA THR A 360 -0.54 -17.09 -23.34
C THR A 360 -0.11 -15.68 -23.72
N LEU A 361 -0.24 -14.70 -22.82
CA LEU A 361 0.21 -13.32 -23.02
C LEU A 361 1.69 -13.25 -23.36
N LEU A 362 2.55 -13.92 -22.59
CA LEU A 362 3.99 -13.94 -22.84
C LEU A 362 4.32 -14.49 -24.24
N THR A 363 3.60 -15.53 -24.65
CA THR A 363 3.74 -16.15 -25.97
C THR A 363 3.29 -15.18 -27.06
N PHE A 364 2.12 -14.57 -26.91
CA PHE A 364 1.56 -13.63 -27.86
C PHE A 364 2.42 -12.38 -28.01
N TYR A 365 2.89 -11.76 -26.92
CA TYR A 365 3.78 -10.60 -27.01
C TYR A 365 5.00 -10.91 -27.90
N ARG A 366 5.61 -12.08 -27.73
CA ARG A 366 6.75 -12.52 -28.55
C ARG A 366 6.36 -12.80 -30.00
N GLU A 367 5.26 -13.51 -30.23
CA GLU A 367 4.76 -13.86 -31.57
C GLU A 367 4.38 -12.63 -32.40
N TYR A 368 3.76 -11.63 -31.76
CA TYR A 368 3.36 -10.37 -32.40
C TYR A 368 4.47 -9.31 -32.37
N GLY A 369 5.71 -9.69 -32.06
CA GLY A 369 6.92 -8.91 -32.35
C GLY A 369 7.30 -7.86 -31.29
N TRP A 370 6.82 -7.97 -30.06
CA TRP A 370 7.20 -7.08 -28.97
C TRP A 370 8.72 -7.15 -28.68
N PRO A 371 9.42 -6.02 -28.42
CA PRO A 371 8.93 -4.63 -28.48
C PRO A 371 9.14 -3.94 -29.84
N ASN A 372 9.86 -4.55 -30.80
CA ASN A 372 10.40 -3.82 -31.96
C ASN A 372 9.50 -3.87 -33.21
N GLN A 373 8.86 -5.00 -33.48
CA GLN A 373 8.00 -5.23 -34.65
C GLN A 373 6.55 -5.45 -34.20
N TRP A 374 6.10 -4.59 -33.28
CA TRP A 374 4.88 -4.80 -32.52
C TRP A 374 3.61 -4.65 -33.38
N ARG A 375 2.90 -5.77 -33.55
CA ARG A 375 1.62 -5.85 -34.29
C ARG A 375 0.43 -5.77 -33.33
N ARG A 376 0.25 -4.59 -32.72
CA ARG A 376 -0.76 -4.33 -31.66
C ARG A 376 -2.17 -4.80 -32.01
N ALA A 377 -2.66 -4.47 -33.21
CA ALA A 377 -4.04 -4.78 -33.60
C ALA A 377 -4.29 -6.29 -33.69
N GLU A 378 -3.38 -7.03 -34.34
CA GLU A 378 -3.45 -8.50 -34.44
C GLU A 378 -3.34 -9.15 -33.05
N PHE A 379 -2.46 -8.64 -32.19
CA PHE A 379 -2.34 -9.10 -30.81
C PHE A 379 -3.65 -8.94 -30.03
N LEU A 380 -4.25 -7.75 -30.06
CA LEU A 380 -5.47 -7.46 -29.29
C LEU A 380 -6.65 -8.32 -29.75
N GLU A 381 -6.81 -8.51 -31.07
CA GLU A 381 -7.83 -9.40 -31.62
C GLU A 381 -7.65 -10.83 -31.09
N LYS A 382 -6.42 -11.35 -31.12
CA LYS A 382 -6.09 -12.72 -30.70
C LYS A 382 -6.18 -12.92 -29.20
N TRP A 383 -5.72 -11.94 -28.43
CA TRP A 383 -5.80 -11.96 -26.97
C TRP A 383 -7.26 -11.96 -26.51
N THR A 384 -8.12 -11.15 -27.12
CA THR A 384 -9.55 -11.08 -26.76
C THR A 384 -10.21 -12.46 -26.91
N VAL A 385 -9.96 -13.15 -28.03
CA VAL A 385 -10.52 -14.50 -28.27
C VAL A 385 -9.94 -15.51 -27.26
N ALA A 386 -8.61 -15.53 -27.10
CA ALA A 386 -7.95 -16.48 -26.20
C ALA A 386 -8.40 -16.32 -24.74
N ARG A 387 -8.55 -15.08 -24.27
CA ARG A 387 -8.99 -14.76 -22.91
C ARG A 387 -10.40 -15.28 -22.64
N GLU A 388 -11.34 -15.10 -23.57
CA GLU A 388 -12.69 -15.64 -23.42
C GLU A 388 -12.72 -17.17 -23.39
N GLU A 389 -11.87 -17.82 -24.18
CA GLU A 389 -11.73 -19.28 -24.15
C GLU A 389 -11.14 -19.79 -22.83
N ILE A 390 -10.12 -19.11 -22.30
CA ILE A 390 -9.51 -19.43 -20.99
C ILE A 390 -10.55 -19.29 -19.87
N ARG A 391 -11.26 -18.16 -19.83
CA ARG A 391 -12.36 -17.92 -18.88
C ARG A 391 -13.48 -18.95 -19.00
N ALA A 392 -13.86 -19.34 -20.21
CA ALA A 392 -14.87 -20.38 -20.42
C ALA A 392 -14.44 -21.74 -19.85
N ARG A 393 -13.17 -22.12 -20.04
CA ARG A 393 -12.60 -23.34 -19.43
C ARG A 393 -12.57 -23.26 -17.90
N ALA A 394 -12.17 -22.10 -17.35
CA ALA A 394 -12.15 -21.87 -15.91
C ALA A 394 -13.54 -22.01 -15.27
N ARG A 395 -14.58 -21.42 -15.90
CA ARG A 395 -15.99 -21.56 -15.47
C ARG A 395 -16.45 -23.02 -15.48
N GLN A 396 -16.16 -23.77 -16.54
CA GLN A 396 -16.49 -25.19 -16.61
C GLN A 396 -15.79 -26.01 -15.51
N ALA A 397 -14.52 -25.70 -15.23
CA ALA A 397 -13.78 -26.35 -14.15
C ALA A 397 -14.39 -26.06 -12.76
N MET A 398 -14.78 -24.81 -12.53
CA MET A 398 -15.48 -24.38 -11.32
C MET A 398 -16.82 -25.12 -11.13
N GLU A 399 -17.63 -25.24 -12.19
CA GLU A 399 -18.91 -25.97 -12.15
C GLU A 399 -18.70 -27.46 -11.85
N MET A 400 -17.70 -28.09 -12.46
CA MET A 400 -17.36 -29.49 -12.19
C MET A 400 -16.89 -29.70 -10.74
N GLU A 401 -16.10 -28.77 -10.20
CA GLU A 401 -15.65 -28.84 -8.80
C GLU A 401 -16.81 -28.63 -7.82
N SER A 402 -17.69 -27.67 -8.09
CA SER A 402 -18.91 -27.44 -7.31
C SER A 402 -19.82 -28.66 -7.29
N ASN A 403 -20.02 -29.31 -8.45
CA ASN A 403 -20.80 -30.54 -8.55
C ASN A 403 -20.17 -31.71 -7.76
N LYS A 404 -18.84 -31.86 -7.79
CA LYS A 404 -18.12 -32.86 -6.99
C LYS A 404 -18.26 -32.64 -5.48
N ARG A 405 -18.39 -31.40 -5.02
CA ARG A 405 -18.60 -31.09 -3.59
C ARG A 405 -20.04 -31.36 -3.12
N ARG A 406 -21.01 -31.45 -4.04
CA ARG A 406 -22.43 -31.70 -3.74
C ARG A 406 -22.77 -33.19 -3.66
N THR A 407 -22.03 -34.04 -4.36
CA THR A 407 -22.15 -35.51 -4.32
C THR A 407 -21.34 -36.09 -3.18
#